data_AF-A0A833DBV3-F1
#
_entry.id   AF-A0A833DBV3-F1
#
_cell.length_a   1.000
_cell.length_b   1.000
_cell.length_c   1.000
_cell.angle_alpha   90.00
_cell.angle_beta   90.00
_cell.angle_gamma   90.00
#
_symmetry.space_group_name_H-M   'P 1'
#
loop_
_entity.id
_entity.type
_entity.pdbx_description
1 polymer ?
#
loop_
_entity_poly.entity_id
_entity_poly.type
_entity_poly.pdbx_seq_one_letter_code
_entity_poly.pdbx_strand_id
1 'polypeptide(L)'
;SIHDEEAEKLLRLSGFAEGIMKKLPNSKELWADRQTILFARIIDEISERNYDTLRLIVEKAQTLEIEMTDERTMNEDITEEMSDIKRSIITFLTAIWATHTTVHSLRYGDPEMLSDKAEILSRFDIILADLDRQIQLAEQVLEVLATGVNVVQTNITNRLSTIILWLTVMGTAVLVPNTLATVFAIIPNPSSMFRELLIILLISTLLASAIAYLGAKRVLGSKRRKK
;
A
#
# COMPACT_ATOMS: atom_id res chain seq x y z
N SER A 1 4.45 -29.89 -5.58
CA SER A 1 4.70 -30.48 -6.90
C SER A 1 5.11 -29.36 -7.83
N ILE A 2 6.42 -29.09 -7.94
CA ILE A 2 6.99 -27.94 -8.67
C ILE A 2 7.21 -28.32 -10.15
N HIS A 3 6.28 -29.07 -10.75
CA HIS A 3 6.50 -29.67 -12.08
C HIS A 3 5.30 -29.63 -13.03
N ASP A 4 4.17 -29.04 -12.64
CA ASP A 4 2.98 -29.03 -13.51
C ASP A 4 2.84 -27.70 -14.27
N GLU A 5 3.00 -26.56 -13.59
CA GLU A 5 2.63 -25.27 -14.19
C GLU A 5 3.64 -24.78 -15.25
N GLU A 6 4.94 -24.97 -15.03
CA GLU A 6 5.97 -24.65 -16.04
C GLU A 6 5.92 -25.63 -17.21
N ALA A 7 5.65 -26.92 -16.95
CA ALA A 7 5.51 -27.93 -17.99
C ALA A 7 4.28 -27.66 -18.87
N GLU A 8 3.16 -27.26 -18.27
CA GLU A 8 1.95 -26.88 -19.00
C GLU A 8 2.16 -25.61 -19.85
N LYS A 9 2.92 -24.63 -19.33
CA LYS A 9 3.32 -23.42 -20.09
C LYS A 9 4.14 -23.80 -21.32
N LEU A 10 5.11 -24.70 -21.19
CA LEU A 10 5.93 -25.19 -22.30
C LEU A 10 5.11 -26.01 -23.32
N LEU A 11 4.17 -26.83 -22.86
CA LEU A 11 3.27 -27.61 -23.72
C LEU A 11 2.34 -26.71 -24.56
N ARG A 12 1.80 -25.64 -23.97
CA ARG A 12 1.00 -24.65 -24.71
C ARG A 12 1.84 -23.95 -25.78
N LEU A 13 3.08 -23.58 -25.46
CA LEU A 13 4.01 -22.94 -26.41
C LEU A 13 4.32 -23.86 -27.61
N SER A 14 4.42 -25.18 -27.38
CA SER A 14 4.55 -26.17 -28.47
C SER A 14 3.33 -26.22 -29.38
N GLY A 15 2.12 -26.06 -28.84
CA GLY A 15 0.87 -26.06 -29.61
C GLY A 15 0.72 -24.85 -30.53
N PHE A 16 1.26 -23.69 -30.15
CA PHE A 16 1.24 -22.47 -30.97
C PHE A 16 2.37 -22.43 -32.01
N ALA A 17 3.44 -23.23 -31.83
CA ALA A 17 4.62 -23.22 -32.67
C ALA A 17 4.28 -23.49 -34.15
N GLU A 18 3.39 -24.45 -34.45
CA GLU A 18 3.06 -24.79 -35.83
C GLU A 18 2.31 -23.68 -36.58
N GLY A 19 1.39 -22.99 -35.88
CA GLY A 19 0.64 -21.86 -36.43
C GLY A 19 1.52 -20.63 -36.65
N ILE A 20 2.51 -20.42 -35.78
CA ILE A 20 3.52 -19.37 -35.92
C ILE A 20 4.42 -19.67 -37.12
N MET A 21 4.93 -20.89 -37.24
CA MET A 21 5.84 -21.30 -38.32
C MET A 21 5.21 -21.24 -39.71
N LYS A 22 3.90 -21.51 -39.84
CA LYS A 22 3.16 -21.41 -41.11
C LYS A 22 2.97 -19.98 -41.63
N LYS A 23 3.02 -18.97 -40.74
CA LYS A 23 2.81 -17.56 -41.09
C LYS A 23 4.10 -16.80 -41.42
N LEU A 24 5.25 -17.46 -41.29
CA LEU A 24 6.52 -16.82 -41.62
C LEU A 24 6.69 -16.75 -43.15
N PRO A 25 7.14 -15.60 -43.70
CA PRO A 25 7.55 -15.49 -45.10
C PRO A 25 8.47 -16.67 -45.45
N ASN A 26 8.47 -17.23 -46.67
CA ASN A 26 9.26 -18.44 -46.99
C ASN A 26 10.43 -18.24 -48.00
N SER A 27 10.85 -17.00 -48.27
CA SER A 27 12.04 -16.65 -49.10
C SER A 27 13.35 -16.49 -48.31
N LYS A 28 14.48 -17.01 -48.85
CA LYS A 28 15.82 -16.95 -48.23
C LYS A 28 16.38 -15.52 -48.06
N GLU A 29 15.88 -14.55 -48.83
CA GLU A 29 16.35 -13.15 -48.82
C GLU A 29 15.75 -12.30 -47.68
N LEU A 30 14.79 -12.81 -46.91
CA LEU A 30 14.09 -12.07 -45.85
C LEU A 30 14.22 -12.74 -44.47
N TRP A 31 15.38 -13.32 -44.17
CA TRP A 31 15.60 -14.07 -42.93
C TRP A 31 15.51 -13.17 -41.68
N ALA A 32 16.02 -11.93 -41.75
CA ALA A 32 15.94 -10.95 -40.66
C ALA A 32 14.48 -10.58 -40.35
N ASP A 33 13.65 -10.29 -41.36
CA ASP A 33 12.20 -10.03 -41.20
C ASP A 33 11.47 -11.16 -40.46
N ARG A 34 11.74 -12.42 -40.82
CA ARG A 34 11.11 -13.56 -40.15
C ARG A 34 11.52 -13.64 -38.68
N GLN A 35 12.81 -13.45 -38.40
CA GLN A 35 13.33 -13.50 -37.04
C GLN A 35 12.76 -12.36 -36.20
N THR A 36 12.73 -11.15 -36.73
CA THR A 36 12.13 -9.99 -36.04
C THR A 36 10.65 -10.22 -35.74
N ILE A 37 9.89 -10.76 -36.70
CA ILE A 37 8.46 -11.09 -36.50
C ILE A 37 8.30 -12.17 -35.42
N LEU A 38 9.13 -13.22 -35.45
CA LEU A 38 9.12 -14.27 -34.43
C LEU A 38 9.43 -13.73 -33.04
N PHE A 39 10.51 -12.95 -32.91
CA PHE A 39 10.90 -12.34 -31.66
C PHE A 39 9.83 -11.41 -31.12
N ALA A 40 9.29 -10.52 -31.96
CA ALA A 40 8.18 -9.65 -31.58
C ALA A 40 6.98 -10.48 -31.09
N ARG A 41 6.62 -11.58 -31.77
CA ARG A 41 5.48 -12.42 -31.36
C ARG A 41 5.71 -13.15 -30.04
N ILE A 42 6.92 -13.65 -29.79
CA ILE A 42 7.27 -14.31 -28.53
C ILE A 42 7.21 -13.31 -27.38
N ILE A 43 7.78 -12.11 -27.57
CA ILE A 43 7.78 -11.07 -26.56
C ILE A 43 6.36 -10.56 -26.29
N ASP A 44 5.55 -10.39 -27.33
CA ASP A 44 4.13 -10.01 -27.23
C ASP A 44 3.35 -11.01 -26.36
N GLU A 45 3.50 -12.32 -26.59
CA GLU A 45 2.88 -13.36 -25.76
C GLU A 45 3.39 -13.35 -24.31
N ILE A 46 4.67 -13.05 -24.08
CA ILE A 46 5.22 -12.89 -22.73
C ILE A 46 4.63 -11.64 -22.06
N SER A 47 4.52 -10.52 -22.79
CA SER A 47 3.95 -9.27 -22.31
C SER A 47 2.48 -9.43 -21.92
N GLU A 48 1.70 -10.14 -22.73
CA GLU A 48 0.28 -10.39 -22.46
C GLU A 48 0.11 -11.18 -21.14
N ARG A 49 0.97 -12.17 -20.87
CA ARG A 49 0.93 -12.96 -19.63
C ARG A 49 1.30 -12.17 -18.38
N ASN A 50 2.04 -11.07 -18.53
CA ASN A 50 2.34 -10.20 -17.40
C ASN A 50 1.06 -9.56 -16.83
N TYR A 51 0.03 -9.33 -17.64
CA TYR A 51 -1.26 -8.82 -17.16
C TYR A 51 -1.96 -9.77 -16.19
N ASP A 52 -1.87 -11.08 -16.39
CA ASP A 52 -2.47 -12.06 -15.47
C ASP A 52 -1.82 -11.95 -14.09
N THR A 53 -0.50 -11.80 -14.07
CA THR A 53 0.27 -11.61 -12.83
C THR A 53 -0.07 -10.27 -12.17
N LEU A 54 -0.12 -9.19 -12.95
CA LEU A 54 -0.46 -7.85 -12.47
C LEU A 54 -1.89 -7.81 -11.90
N ARG A 55 -2.85 -8.45 -12.57
CA ARG A 55 -4.24 -8.55 -12.09
C ARG A 55 -4.32 -9.21 -10.71
N LEU A 56 -3.63 -10.34 -10.52
CA LEU A 56 -3.62 -11.03 -9.23
C LEU A 56 -3.03 -10.15 -8.12
N ILE A 57 -1.98 -9.38 -8.42
CA ILE A 57 -1.39 -8.44 -7.48
C ILE A 57 -2.37 -7.29 -7.16
N VAL A 58 -3.05 -6.74 -8.16
CA VAL A 58 -4.06 -5.68 -8.00
C VAL A 58 -5.23 -6.15 -7.13
N GLU A 59 -5.78 -7.34 -7.41
CA GLU A 59 -6.91 -7.90 -6.66
C GLU A 59 -6.56 -8.11 -5.18
N LYS A 60 -5.37 -8.61 -4.89
CA LYS A 60 -4.87 -8.73 -3.52
C LYS A 60 -4.70 -7.36 -2.85
N ALA A 61 -4.13 -6.39 -3.56
CA ALA A 61 -3.94 -5.03 -3.04
C ALA A 61 -5.28 -4.36 -2.69
N GLN A 62 -6.30 -4.50 -3.53
CA GLN A 62 -7.65 -3.99 -3.28
C GLN A 62 -8.33 -4.67 -2.10
N THR A 63 -8.17 -5.99 -1.98
CA THR A 63 -8.71 -6.74 -0.84
C THR A 63 -8.10 -6.23 0.47
N LEU A 64 -6.78 -6.06 0.50
CA LEU A 64 -6.07 -5.52 1.65
C LEU A 64 -6.49 -4.07 1.98
N GLU A 65 -6.73 -3.24 0.98
CA GLU A 65 -7.23 -1.85 1.18
C GLU A 65 -8.58 -1.82 1.89
N ILE A 66 -9.49 -2.72 1.51
CA ILE A 66 -10.80 -2.87 2.16
C ILE A 66 -10.61 -3.29 3.63
N GLU A 67 -9.74 -4.25 3.89
CA GLU A 67 -9.46 -4.75 5.24
C GLU A 67 -8.77 -3.70 6.13
N MET A 68 -7.92 -2.85 5.57
CA MET A 68 -7.30 -1.70 6.26
C MET A 68 -8.30 -0.63 6.65
N THR A 69 -9.41 -0.52 5.92
CA THR A 69 -10.46 0.48 6.18
C THR A 69 -11.41 0.04 7.29
N ASP A 70 -11.58 -1.28 7.48
CA ASP A 70 -12.40 -1.80 8.58
C ASP A 70 -11.61 -1.80 9.90
N GLU A 71 -12.04 -0.93 10.81
CA GLU A 71 -11.48 -0.79 12.14
C GLU A 71 -11.49 -2.09 12.98
N ARG A 72 -12.34 -3.06 12.67
CA ARG A 72 -12.47 -4.29 13.45
C ARG A 72 -11.41 -5.35 13.12
N THR A 73 -10.81 -5.27 11.95
CA THR A 73 -9.91 -6.30 11.40
C THR A 73 -8.45 -5.91 11.43
N MET A 74 -8.11 -4.70 11.90
CA MET A 74 -6.74 -4.20 11.91
C MET A 74 -5.85 -5.00 12.87
N ASN A 75 -5.25 -6.06 12.33
CA ASN A 75 -4.37 -7.01 12.99
C ASN A 75 -2.91 -6.82 12.53
N GLU A 76 -1.96 -7.38 13.27
CA GLU A 76 -0.53 -7.38 12.90
C GLU A 76 -0.30 -7.97 11.49
N ASP A 77 -1.11 -8.95 11.11
CA ASP A 77 -1.12 -9.64 9.80
C ASP A 77 -1.26 -8.66 8.61
N ILE A 78 -2.04 -7.58 8.75
CA ILE A 78 -2.26 -6.61 7.66
C ILE A 78 -0.95 -5.89 7.27
N THR A 79 -0.07 -5.63 8.23
CA THR A 79 1.20 -4.95 7.95
C THR A 79 2.16 -5.87 7.22
N GLU A 80 2.16 -7.17 7.56
CA GLU A 80 2.95 -8.20 6.88
C GLU A 80 2.44 -8.41 5.45
N GLU A 81 1.13 -8.60 5.26
CA GLU A 81 0.53 -8.74 3.94
C GLU A 81 0.78 -7.52 3.05
N MET A 82 0.72 -6.30 3.60
CA MET A 82 1.04 -5.08 2.87
C MET A 82 2.50 -5.06 2.39
N SER A 83 3.43 -5.48 3.26
CA SER A 83 4.85 -5.57 2.92
C SER A 83 5.09 -6.58 1.79
N ASP A 84 4.42 -7.72 1.84
CA ASP A 84 4.51 -8.77 0.83
C ASP A 84 3.99 -8.30 -0.53
N ILE A 85 2.81 -7.67 -0.57
CA ILE A 85 2.26 -7.11 -1.81
C ILE A 85 3.19 -6.03 -2.38
N LYS A 86 3.70 -5.12 -1.54
CA LYS A 86 4.66 -4.09 -1.98
C LYS A 86 5.90 -4.72 -2.61
N ARG A 87 6.46 -5.76 -1.98
CA ARG A 87 7.63 -6.48 -2.51
C ARG A 87 7.30 -7.18 -3.84
N SER A 88 6.13 -7.78 -3.97
CA SER A 88 5.66 -8.39 -5.22
C SER A 88 5.55 -7.35 -6.35
N ILE A 89 4.98 -6.17 -6.08
CA ILE A 89 4.87 -5.12 -7.12
C ILE A 89 6.24 -4.60 -7.53
N ILE A 90 7.16 -4.37 -6.58
CA ILE A 90 8.53 -3.91 -6.91
C ILE A 90 9.27 -4.95 -7.76
N THR A 91 9.10 -6.23 -7.43
CA THR A 91 9.71 -7.34 -8.20
C THR A 91 9.13 -7.40 -9.61
N PHE A 92 7.80 -7.28 -9.74
CA PHE A 92 7.11 -7.20 -11.02
C PHE A 92 7.61 -6.02 -11.86
N LEU A 93 7.62 -4.81 -11.30
CA LEU A 93 8.12 -3.60 -11.96
C LEU A 93 9.55 -3.78 -12.47
N THR A 94 10.42 -4.38 -11.66
CA THR A 94 11.82 -4.65 -12.05
C THR A 94 11.89 -5.56 -13.28
N ALA A 95 11.05 -6.61 -13.34
CA ALA A 95 10.98 -7.52 -14.48
C ALA A 95 10.41 -6.86 -15.75
N ILE A 96 9.36 -6.03 -15.61
CA ILE A 96 8.77 -5.29 -16.72
C ILE A 96 9.75 -4.26 -17.27
N TRP A 97 10.45 -3.51 -16.41
CA TRP A 97 11.48 -2.56 -16.84
C TRP A 97 12.61 -3.25 -17.62
N ALA A 98 13.10 -4.40 -17.13
CA ALA A 98 14.10 -5.17 -17.85
C ALA A 98 13.60 -5.63 -19.24
N THR A 99 12.34 -6.06 -19.32
CA THR A 99 11.70 -6.45 -20.58
C THR A 99 11.57 -5.24 -21.51
N HIS A 100 11.08 -4.10 -21.00
CA HIS A 100 10.95 -2.85 -21.75
C HIS A 100 12.29 -2.40 -22.33
N THR A 101 13.37 -2.36 -21.53
CA THR A 101 14.72 -2.01 -22.02
C THR A 101 15.21 -3.00 -23.08
N THR A 102 14.89 -4.29 -22.94
CA THR A 102 15.25 -5.31 -23.93
C THR A 102 14.52 -5.08 -25.26
N VAL A 103 13.21 -4.85 -25.22
CA VAL A 103 12.40 -4.55 -26.41
C VAL A 103 12.84 -3.24 -27.07
N HIS A 104 13.15 -2.23 -26.26
CA HIS A 104 13.66 -0.95 -26.74
C HIS A 104 14.98 -1.15 -27.49
N SER A 105 15.90 -1.95 -26.93
CA SER A 105 17.17 -2.27 -27.57
C SER A 105 16.98 -3.07 -28.87
N LEU A 106 16.00 -3.99 -28.91
CA LEU A 106 15.67 -4.75 -30.13
C LEU A 106 15.11 -3.83 -31.22
N ARG A 107 14.31 -2.82 -30.88
CA ARG A 107 13.78 -1.88 -31.87
C ARG A 107 14.88 -1.11 -32.61
N TYR A 108 15.98 -0.79 -31.91
CA TYR A 108 17.13 -0.05 -32.45
C TYR A 108 18.37 -0.92 -32.65
N GLY A 109 18.17 -2.25 -32.72
CA GLY A 109 19.25 -3.21 -32.84
C GLY A 109 19.93 -3.20 -34.21
N ASP A 110 20.93 -4.06 -34.37
CA ASP A 110 21.70 -4.19 -35.60
C ASP A 110 20.81 -4.62 -36.81
N PRO A 111 20.78 -3.84 -37.91
CA PRO A 111 20.12 -4.20 -39.17
C PRO A 111 20.53 -5.55 -39.77
N GLU A 112 21.73 -6.04 -39.45
CA GLU A 112 22.20 -7.34 -39.91
C GLU A 112 21.52 -8.50 -39.18
N MET A 113 20.90 -8.27 -38.01
CA MET A 113 20.20 -9.28 -37.22
C MET A 113 18.68 -9.08 -37.17
N LEU A 114 18.21 -7.85 -37.31
CA LEU A 114 16.80 -7.50 -37.26
C LEU A 114 16.39 -6.73 -38.52
N SER A 115 15.11 -6.81 -38.87
CA SER A 115 14.56 -6.11 -40.02
C SER A 115 14.63 -4.60 -39.86
N ASP A 116 15.17 -3.91 -40.86
CA ASP A 116 15.15 -2.44 -40.98
C ASP A 116 13.81 -1.84 -41.41
N LYS A 117 12.82 -2.68 -41.75
CA LYS A 117 11.51 -2.18 -42.19
C LYS A 117 10.75 -1.59 -41.02
N ALA A 118 10.46 -0.29 -41.11
CA ALA A 118 9.67 0.45 -40.12
C ALA A 118 8.32 -0.23 -39.80
N GLU A 119 7.67 -0.86 -40.78
CA GLU A 119 6.42 -1.61 -40.57
C GLU A 119 6.62 -2.79 -39.60
N ILE A 120 7.72 -3.55 -39.72
CA ILE A 120 8.01 -4.69 -38.87
C ILE A 120 8.47 -4.22 -37.48
N LEU A 121 9.32 -3.19 -37.44
CA LEU A 121 9.80 -2.60 -36.19
C LEU A 121 8.69 -1.92 -35.37
N SER A 122 7.63 -1.42 -36.02
CA SER A 122 6.46 -0.84 -35.33
C SER A 122 5.76 -1.82 -34.38
N ARG A 123 5.97 -3.14 -34.55
CA ARG A 123 5.46 -4.15 -33.61
C ARG A 123 6.10 -4.02 -32.24
N PHE A 124 7.38 -3.67 -32.18
CA PHE A 124 8.04 -3.39 -30.91
C PHE A 124 7.51 -2.11 -30.26
N ASP A 125 7.11 -1.10 -31.05
CA ASP A 125 6.48 0.11 -30.51
C ASP A 125 5.15 -0.20 -29.80
N ILE A 126 4.35 -1.10 -30.35
CA ILE A 126 3.10 -1.56 -29.73
C ILE A 126 3.40 -2.28 -28.40
N ILE A 127 4.39 -3.17 -28.39
CA ILE A 127 4.79 -3.89 -27.18
C ILE A 127 5.34 -2.93 -26.12
N LEU A 128 6.17 -1.95 -26.50
CA LEU A 128 6.69 -0.94 -25.58
C LEU A 128 5.56 -0.13 -24.94
N ALA A 129 4.59 0.32 -25.73
CA ALA A 129 3.43 1.04 -25.23
C ALA A 129 2.59 0.21 -24.25
N ASP A 130 2.49 -1.10 -24.48
CA ASP A 130 1.80 -2.01 -23.56
C ASP A 130 2.57 -2.18 -22.24
N LEU A 131 3.89 -2.38 -22.31
CA LEU A 131 4.75 -2.47 -21.12
C LEU A 131 4.71 -1.17 -20.31
N ASP A 132 4.70 0.00 -20.95
CA ASP A 132 4.52 1.29 -20.30
C ASP A 132 3.19 1.37 -19.54
N ARG A 133 2.10 0.86 -20.13
CA ARG A 133 0.80 0.81 -19.47
C ARG A 133 0.83 -0.10 -18.24
N GLN A 134 1.52 -1.24 -18.33
CA GLN A 134 1.68 -2.16 -17.20
C GLN A 134 2.49 -1.52 -16.05
N ILE A 135 3.56 -0.76 -16.38
CA ILE A 135 4.34 0.01 -15.40
C ILE A 135 3.44 1.01 -14.68
N GLN A 136 2.68 1.82 -15.42
CA GLN A 136 1.79 2.82 -14.84
C GLN A 136 0.73 2.22 -13.90
N LEU A 137 0.12 1.10 -14.29
CA LEU A 137 -0.86 0.41 -13.45
C LEU A 137 -0.22 -0.11 -12.15
N ALA A 138 0.98 -0.69 -12.22
CA ALA A 138 1.70 -1.17 -11.05
C ALA A 138 2.12 -0.02 -10.11
N GLU A 139 2.56 1.12 -10.67
CA GLU A 139 2.88 2.32 -9.91
C GLU A 139 1.66 2.90 -9.19
N GLN A 140 0.51 2.94 -9.86
CA GLN A 140 -0.75 3.40 -9.26
C GLN A 140 -1.15 2.53 -8.06
N VAL A 141 -1.01 1.20 -8.16
CA VAL A 141 -1.31 0.30 -7.02
C VAL A 141 -0.36 0.54 -5.86
N LEU A 142 0.95 0.77 -6.13
CA LEU A 142 1.90 1.13 -5.09
C LEU A 142 1.54 2.45 -4.39
N GLU A 143 1.07 3.45 -5.13
CA GLU A 143 0.63 4.72 -4.57
C GLU A 143 -0.60 4.52 -3.66
N VAL A 144 -1.61 3.79 -4.11
CA VAL A 144 -2.80 3.46 -3.31
C VAL A 144 -2.41 2.73 -2.02
N LEU A 145 -1.55 1.71 -2.10
CA LEU A 145 -1.06 1.00 -0.91
C LEU A 145 -0.29 1.93 0.05
N ALA A 146 0.55 2.82 -0.48
CA ALA A 146 1.25 3.81 0.34
C ALA A 146 0.28 4.75 1.06
N THR A 147 -0.84 5.13 0.44
CA THR A 147 -1.90 5.89 1.13
C THR A 147 -2.60 5.06 2.21
N GLY A 148 -2.79 3.76 2.00
CA GLY A 148 -3.34 2.83 3.01
C GLY A 148 -2.51 2.79 4.30
N VAL A 149 -1.17 2.82 4.20
CA VAL A 149 -0.26 2.90 5.36
C VAL A 149 -0.59 4.11 6.26
N ASN A 150 -0.86 5.27 5.65
CA ASN A 150 -1.17 6.48 6.39
C ASN A 150 -2.50 6.38 7.14
N VAL A 151 -3.48 5.68 6.56
CA VAL A 151 -4.78 5.40 7.19
C VAL A 151 -4.59 4.50 8.42
N VAL A 152 -3.83 3.41 8.28
CA VAL A 152 -3.49 2.50 9.40
C VAL A 152 -2.83 3.27 10.54
N GLN A 153 -1.80 4.08 10.23
CA GLN A 153 -1.09 4.88 11.23
C GLN A 153 -2.03 5.89 11.94
N THR A 154 -2.93 6.51 11.19
CA THR A 154 -3.93 7.46 11.73
C THR A 154 -4.90 6.76 12.67
N ASN A 155 -5.41 5.58 12.28
CA ASN A 155 -6.32 4.79 13.11
C ASN A 155 -5.65 4.32 14.41
N ILE A 156 -4.39 3.84 14.36
CA ILE A 156 -3.61 3.49 15.55
C ILE A 156 -3.44 4.71 16.46
N THR A 157 -3.08 5.85 15.89
CA THR A 157 -2.88 7.10 16.64
C THR A 157 -4.17 7.57 17.32
N ASN A 158 -5.32 7.47 16.65
CA ASN A 158 -6.63 7.80 17.21
C ASN A 158 -7.01 6.88 18.36
N ARG A 159 -6.77 5.57 18.22
CA ARG A 159 -7.00 4.57 19.28
C ARG A 159 -6.12 4.84 20.50
N LEU A 160 -4.82 5.05 20.30
CA LEU A 160 -3.89 5.39 21.36
C LEU A 160 -4.30 6.70 22.06
N SER A 161 -4.70 7.72 21.32
CA SER A 161 -5.18 8.99 21.89
C SER A 161 -6.43 8.79 22.75
N THR A 162 -7.35 7.93 22.32
CA THR A 162 -8.56 7.59 23.08
C THR A 162 -8.23 6.81 24.36
N ILE A 163 -7.30 5.85 24.28
CA ILE A 163 -6.80 5.11 25.45
C ILE A 163 -6.15 6.07 26.44
N ILE A 164 -5.28 6.98 25.97
CA ILE A 164 -4.63 7.99 26.81
C ILE A 164 -5.68 8.90 27.47
N LEU A 165 -6.72 9.30 26.74
CA LEU A 165 -7.80 10.11 27.30
C LEU A 165 -8.51 9.37 28.44
N TRP A 166 -8.92 8.12 28.23
CA TRP A 166 -9.56 7.33 29.28
C TRP A 166 -8.63 7.02 30.46
N LEU A 167 -7.37 6.71 30.20
CA LEU A 167 -6.36 6.51 31.24
C LEU A 167 -6.15 7.78 32.07
N THR A 168 -6.15 8.95 31.43
CA THR A 168 -6.04 10.25 32.12
C THR A 168 -7.28 10.52 32.97
N VAL A 169 -8.48 10.22 32.46
CA VAL A 169 -9.73 10.35 33.21
C VAL A 169 -9.73 9.40 34.42
N MET A 170 -9.33 8.14 34.26
CA MET A 170 -9.20 7.21 35.38
C MET A 170 -8.14 7.67 36.39
N GLY A 171 -6.95 8.07 35.92
CA GLY A 171 -5.86 8.51 36.78
C GLY A 171 -6.25 9.71 37.63
N THR A 172 -6.90 10.72 37.04
CA THR A 172 -7.41 11.87 37.79
C THR A 172 -8.55 11.49 38.74
N ALA A 173 -9.46 10.60 38.32
CA ALA A 173 -10.56 10.12 39.15
C ALA A 173 -10.09 9.31 40.37
N VAL A 174 -8.96 8.59 40.29
CA VAL A 174 -8.38 7.82 41.41
C VAL A 174 -7.47 8.67 42.29
N LEU A 175 -6.74 9.62 41.70
CA LEU A 175 -5.78 10.46 42.43
C LEU A 175 -6.47 11.36 43.46
N VAL A 176 -7.65 11.91 43.14
CA VAL A 176 -8.41 12.78 44.07
C VAL A 176 -8.88 12.02 45.34
N PRO A 177 -9.53 10.84 45.26
CA PRO A 177 -9.82 10.03 46.44
C PRO A 177 -8.58 9.56 47.21
N ASN A 178 -7.48 9.22 46.51
CA ASN A 178 -6.27 8.75 47.15
C ASN A 178 -5.57 9.85 47.97
N THR A 179 -5.51 11.07 47.42
CA THR A 179 -5.01 12.24 48.16
C THR A 179 -5.88 12.56 49.38
N LEU A 180 -7.21 12.46 49.25
CA LEU A 180 -8.13 12.57 50.39
C LEU A 180 -7.83 11.54 51.48
N ALA A 181 -7.70 10.26 51.12
CA ALA A 181 -7.40 9.19 52.07
C ALA A 181 -6.09 9.45 52.83
N THR A 182 -5.07 9.95 52.13
CA THR A 182 -3.77 10.30 52.73
C THR A 182 -3.90 11.47 53.72
N VAL A 183 -4.62 12.54 53.36
CA VAL A 183 -4.86 13.69 54.26
C VAL A 183 -5.61 13.25 55.51
N PHE A 184 -6.66 12.42 55.37
CA PHE A 184 -7.42 11.90 56.50
C PHE A 184 -6.61 10.96 57.41
N ALA A 185 -5.61 10.25 56.87
CA ALA A 185 -4.77 9.36 57.66
C ALA A 185 -3.72 10.09 58.52
N ILE A 186 -3.30 11.30 58.13
CA ILE A 186 -2.20 12.03 58.78
C ILE A 186 -2.69 13.02 59.85
N ILE A 187 -3.89 13.60 59.71
CA ILE A 187 -4.38 14.66 60.62
C ILE A 187 -4.96 14.05 61.91
N PRO A 188 -4.48 14.43 63.11
CA PRO A 188 -5.11 14.07 64.38
C PRO A 188 -6.47 14.77 64.53
N ASN A 189 -7.52 14.05 64.97
CA ASN A 189 -8.93 14.50 65.02
C ASN A 189 -9.56 14.87 63.66
N PRO A 190 -9.69 13.91 62.72
CA PRO A 190 -10.24 14.17 61.38
C PRO A 190 -11.73 14.58 61.37
N SER A 191 -12.49 14.28 62.44
CA SER A 191 -13.92 14.56 62.53
C SER A 191 -14.25 16.05 62.68
N SER A 192 -13.37 16.86 63.28
CA SER A 192 -13.63 18.30 63.48
C SER A 192 -13.36 19.15 62.23
N MET A 193 -12.47 18.69 61.34
CA MET A 193 -12.05 19.44 60.13
C MET A 193 -12.68 18.93 58.82
N PHE A 194 -13.50 17.87 58.88
CA PHE A 194 -14.12 17.26 57.70
C PHE A 194 -14.89 18.28 56.84
N ARG A 195 -15.64 19.19 57.48
CA ARG A 195 -16.44 20.21 56.79
C ARG A 195 -15.56 21.22 56.05
N GLU A 196 -14.44 21.65 56.64
CA GLU A 196 -13.54 22.63 56.03
C GLU A 196 -12.76 22.03 54.86
N LEU A 197 -12.26 20.80 55.00
CA LEU A 197 -11.54 20.09 53.94
C LEU A 197 -12.43 19.81 52.73
N LEU A 198 -13.70 19.42 52.95
CA LEU A 198 -14.65 19.14 51.88
C LEU A 198 -15.00 20.41 51.09
N ILE A 199 -15.16 21.55 51.78
CA ILE A 199 -15.42 22.85 51.14
C ILE A 199 -14.23 23.28 50.28
N ILE A 200 -13.00 23.21 50.81
CA ILE A 200 -11.78 23.56 50.06
C ILE A 200 -11.64 22.68 48.82
N LEU A 201 -11.93 21.38 48.94
CA LEU A 201 -11.84 20.45 47.82
C LEU A 201 -12.84 20.76 46.72
N LEU A 202 -14.12 20.97 47.06
CA LEU A 202 -15.15 21.32 46.08
C LEU A 202 -14.82 22.63 45.37
N ILE A 203 -14.38 23.65 46.12
CA ILE A 203 -13.99 24.94 45.56
C ILE A 203 -12.79 24.78 44.63
N SER A 204 -11.75 24.07 45.06
CA SER A 204 -10.54 23.86 44.25
C SER A 204 -10.81 23.09 42.96
N THR A 205 -11.69 22.08 43.01
CA THR A 205 -12.05 21.24 41.87
C THR A 205 -12.92 22.02 40.87
N LEU A 206 -13.88 22.81 41.37
CA LEU A 206 -14.68 23.70 40.53
C LEU A 206 -13.82 24.77 39.84
N LEU A 207 -12.91 25.41 40.57
CA LEU A 207 -11.99 26.41 40.02
C LEU A 207 -11.05 25.80 38.97
N ALA A 208 -10.44 24.66 39.27
CA ALA A 208 -9.57 23.96 38.34
C ALA A 208 -10.32 23.54 37.07
N SER A 209 -11.54 22.99 37.22
CA SER A 209 -12.40 22.61 36.09
C SER A 209 -12.83 23.82 35.25
N ALA A 210 -13.15 24.96 35.88
CA ALA A 210 -13.54 26.18 35.18
C ALA A 210 -12.36 26.79 34.39
N ILE A 211 -11.17 26.83 34.99
CA ILE A 211 -9.94 27.31 34.32
C ILE A 211 -9.60 26.40 33.14
N ALA A 212 -9.66 25.08 33.32
CA ALA A 212 -9.42 24.11 32.25
C ALA A 212 -10.42 24.27 31.09
N TYR A 213 -11.72 24.43 31.41
CA TYR A 213 -12.75 24.64 30.40
C TYR A 213 -12.56 25.95 29.62
N LEU A 214 -12.27 27.05 30.31
CA LEU A 214 -12.01 28.34 29.67
C LEU A 214 -10.74 28.31 28.81
N GLY A 215 -9.68 27.63 29.27
CA GLY A 215 -8.46 27.40 28.50
C GLY A 215 -8.72 26.60 27.23
N ALA A 216 -9.41 25.46 27.34
CA ALA A 216 -9.79 24.62 26.21
C ALA A 216 -10.67 25.39 25.20
N LYS A 217 -11.67 26.13 25.70
CA LYS A 217 -12.54 26.97 24.86
C LYS A 217 -11.77 28.06 24.11
N ARG A 218 -10.75 28.67 24.73
CA ARG A 218 -9.91 29.69 24.09
C ARG A 218 -9.03 29.11 22.98
N VAL A 219 -8.44 27.94 23.18
CA VAL A 219 -7.60 27.25 22.18
C VAL A 219 -8.45 26.71 21.01
N LEU A 220 -9.56 26.05 21.31
CA LEU A 220 -10.48 25.51 20.29
C LEU A 220 -11.22 26.63 19.53
N GLY A 221 -11.59 27.71 20.22
CA GLY A 221 -12.19 28.90 19.61
C GLY A 221 -11.22 29.69 18.72
N SER A 222 -9.92 29.68 19.02
CA SER A 222 -8.89 30.31 18.19
C SER A 222 -8.70 29.59 16.85
N LYS A 223 -8.78 28.25 16.80
CA LYS A 223 -8.73 27.47 15.55
C LYS A 223 -9.90 27.77 14.60
N ARG A 224 -11.08 28.16 15.12
CA ARG A 224 -12.26 28.51 14.30
C ARG A 224 -12.18 29.88 13.61
N ARG A 225 -11.29 30.78 14.05
CA ARG A 225 -11.12 32.12 13.45
C ARG A 225 -10.02 32.20 12.39
N LYS A 226 -9.30 31.10 12.13
CA LYS A 226 -8.20 31.02 11.14
C LYS A 226 -8.56 30.20 9.88
N LYS A 227 -9.83 29.83 9.69
CA LYS A 227 -10.36 29.38 8.40
C LYS A 227 -11.10 30.54 7.76
#